data_AF-A0A2G8KT54-F1
#
_entry.id   AF-A0A2G8KT54-F1
#
_cell.length_a   1.000
_cell.length_b   1.000
_cell.length_c   1.000
_cell.angle_alpha   90.00
_cell.angle_beta   90.00
_cell.angle_gamma   90.00
#
_symmetry.space_group_name_H-M   'P 1'
#
loop_
_entity.id
_entity.type
_entity.pdbx_description
1 polymer ?
#
loop_
_entity_poly.entity_id
_entity_poly.type
_entity_poly.pdbx_seq_one_letter_code
_entity_poly.pdbx_strand_id
1 'polypeptide(L)'
;MIFMLNPSPHPDPLLMLISRIPICDLHLRGSFNKVQHGDILLKTGLCLPPLSSLEKISINVGYGNLISEDNIIGLLNYGIQSEKFRELWFFNCELPEFIRPGIIPETAKSRQIKVLWPSHVSQLDLQSGEWRKADDIQTIKSLCSGTVAIDNRTSVSVQRSVIEVLVKASNHDIPIYGVSLSYSFNKVDEDDITLYSGLSLPIITLIERMLIDTENGREMNKHEVNGILNYVQHSQRFKELGFYFCLLPSSIPSSALSGLKSNINVFWRPYGYDERSYRLDKETGQWLLYEETASLIPNKAIGDKLTDADYTEEVGAFREHYRNRPWQQENRRSGLT
;
A
#
# COMPACT_ATOMS: atom_id res chain seq x y z
N MET A 1 -42.80 -1.43 -45.30
CA MET A 1 -43.26 -1.84 -43.97
C MET A 1 -42.03 -2.30 -43.21
N ILE A 2 -41.38 -1.37 -42.49
CA ILE A 2 -40.16 -1.62 -41.71
C ILE A 2 -40.55 -1.43 -40.25
N PHE A 3 -40.45 -2.50 -39.46
CA PHE A 3 -40.75 -2.47 -38.03
C PHE A 3 -39.58 -1.84 -37.28
N MET A 4 -39.89 -0.81 -36.48
CA MET A 4 -39.02 -0.31 -35.42
C MET A 4 -39.02 -1.32 -34.26
N LEU A 5 -37.84 -1.75 -33.82
CA LEU A 5 -37.66 -2.42 -32.54
C LEU A 5 -37.38 -1.36 -31.49
N ASN A 6 -38.33 -1.18 -30.57
CA ASN A 6 -38.18 -0.37 -29.36
C ASN A 6 -37.10 -0.99 -28.44
N PRO A 7 -36.27 -0.18 -27.76
CA PRO A 7 -35.42 -0.67 -26.69
C PRO A 7 -36.26 -0.97 -25.43
N SER A 8 -35.94 -2.08 -24.77
CA SER A 8 -36.55 -2.55 -23.52
C SER A 8 -36.40 -1.50 -22.40
N PRO A 9 -37.44 -1.25 -21.57
CA PRO A 9 -37.40 -0.27 -20.49
C PRO A 9 -36.92 -0.82 -19.13
N HIS A 10 -36.35 -2.04 -19.08
CA HIS A 10 -35.92 -2.64 -17.82
C HIS A 10 -34.44 -2.37 -17.53
N PRO A 11 -34.10 -1.68 -16.43
CA PRO A 11 -32.71 -1.54 -16.00
C PRO A 11 -32.14 -2.91 -15.60
N ASP A 12 -30.86 -3.11 -15.88
CA ASP A 12 -30.09 -4.31 -15.55
C ASP A 12 -30.31 -4.72 -14.07
N PRO A 13 -30.69 -5.98 -13.78
CA PRO A 13 -30.89 -6.46 -12.41
C PRO A 13 -29.69 -6.21 -11.47
N LEU A 14 -28.46 -6.16 -12.00
CA LEU A 14 -27.26 -5.82 -11.23
C LEU A 14 -27.27 -4.35 -10.76
N LEU A 15 -27.75 -3.42 -11.60
CA LEU A 15 -27.90 -2.01 -11.24
C LEU A 15 -28.98 -1.79 -10.15
N MET A 16 -30.03 -2.61 -10.13
CA MET A 16 -31.06 -2.55 -9.09
C MET A 16 -30.57 -3.06 -7.73
N LEU A 17 -29.68 -4.07 -7.70
CA LEU A 17 -29.12 -4.59 -6.44
C LEU A 17 -28.12 -3.64 -5.78
N ILE A 18 -27.35 -2.87 -6.57
CA ILE A 18 -26.38 -1.89 -6.07
C ILE A 18 -27.09 -0.72 -5.34
N SER A 19 -28.37 -0.46 -5.62
CA SER A 19 -29.13 0.63 -4.98
C SER A 19 -29.44 0.45 -3.49
N ARG A 20 -29.24 -0.75 -2.90
CA ARG A 20 -29.57 -1.04 -1.50
C ARG A 20 -28.37 -1.26 -0.58
N ILE A 21 -27.18 -1.48 -1.12
CA ILE A 21 -25.98 -1.72 -0.32
C ILE A 21 -25.14 -0.44 -0.33
N PRO A 22 -24.96 0.25 0.81
CA PRO A 22 -24.13 1.44 0.85
C PRO A 22 -22.67 1.05 0.56
N ILE A 23 -22.14 1.53 -0.56
CA ILE A 23 -20.72 1.51 -0.86
C ILE A 23 -20.14 2.83 -0.35
N CYS A 24 -19.44 2.77 0.78
CA CYS A 24 -18.86 3.96 1.41
C CYS A 24 -17.41 4.23 0.96
N ASP A 25 -16.66 3.19 0.58
CA ASP A 25 -15.25 3.31 0.22
C ASP A 25 -14.99 2.56 -1.09
N LEU A 26 -14.47 3.27 -2.09
CA LEU A 26 -14.11 2.72 -3.40
C LEU A 26 -12.59 2.70 -3.54
N HIS A 27 -12.00 1.51 -3.59
CA HIS A 27 -10.56 1.34 -3.80
C HIS A 27 -10.25 0.82 -5.20
N LEU A 28 -9.57 1.64 -6.01
CA LEU A 28 -9.14 1.30 -7.36
C LEU A 28 -7.64 1.01 -7.37
N ARG A 29 -7.29 -0.26 -7.13
CA ARG A 29 -5.91 -0.75 -7.15
C ARG A 29 -5.57 -1.34 -8.51
N GLY A 30 -4.67 -0.70 -9.24
CA GLY A 30 -4.22 -1.09 -10.58
C GLY A 30 -5.29 -0.97 -11.67
N SER A 31 -6.54 -0.67 -11.33
CA SER A 31 -7.71 -0.76 -12.23
C SER A 31 -8.16 0.57 -12.83
N PHE A 32 -7.80 1.72 -12.24
CA PHE A 32 -8.18 3.04 -12.76
C PHE A 32 -7.50 3.32 -14.11
N ASN A 33 -8.27 3.85 -15.07
CA ASN A 33 -7.78 4.34 -16.35
C ASN A 33 -7.99 5.86 -16.48
N LYS A 34 -9.25 6.29 -16.53
CA LYS A 34 -9.62 7.72 -16.63
C LYS A 34 -11.05 7.95 -16.17
N VAL A 35 -11.43 9.21 -16.04
CA VAL A 35 -12.84 9.61 -15.92
C VAL A 35 -13.36 10.05 -17.28
N GLN A 36 -14.53 9.56 -17.67
CA GLN A 36 -15.15 9.87 -18.96
C GLN A 36 -16.66 10.01 -18.81
N HIS A 37 -17.22 11.13 -19.28
CA HIS A 37 -18.66 11.44 -19.22
C HIS A 37 -19.28 11.32 -17.81
N GLY A 38 -18.51 11.58 -16.75
CA GLY A 38 -18.99 11.49 -15.37
C GLY A 38 -18.87 10.10 -14.74
N ASP A 39 -18.40 9.10 -15.49
CA ASP A 39 -18.14 7.73 -15.01
C ASP A 39 -16.64 7.48 -14.87
N ILE A 40 -16.26 6.55 -13.97
CA ILE A 40 -14.89 6.03 -13.93
C ILE A 40 -14.78 4.90 -14.96
N LEU A 41 -13.90 5.08 -15.95
CA LEU A 41 -13.52 4.02 -16.87
C LEU A 41 -12.37 3.20 -16.26
N LEU A 42 -12.55 1.89 -16.17
CA LEU A 42 -11.53 0.95 -15.72
C LEU A 42 -10.60 0.56 -16.88
N LYS A 43 -9.41 0.04 -16.58
CA LYS A 43 -8.47 -0.49 -17.58
C LYS A 43 -9.05 -1.64 -18.40
N THR A 44 -10.04 -2.35 -17.87
CA THR A 44 -10.78 -3.40 -18.58
C THR A 44 -11.76 -2.85 -19.62
N GLY A 45 -12.00 -1.54 -19.65
CA GLY A 45 -13.01 -0.89 -20.49
C GLY A 45 -14.41 -0.82 -19.86
N LEU A 46 -14.60 -1.39 -18.65
CA LEU A 46 -15.86 -1.27 -17.92
C LEU A 46 -16.01 0.14 -17.33
N CYS A 47 -17.24 0.66 -17.37
CA CYS A 47 -17.60 1.93 -16.72
C CYS A 47 -18.20 1.66 -15.34
N LEU A 48 -17.72 2.38 -14.34
CA LEU A 48 -18.30 2.42 -13.01
C LEU A 48 -19.11 3.71 -12.88
N PRO A 49 -20.45 3.63 -12.82
CA PRO A 49 -21.29 4.81 -12.66
C PRO A 49 -21.16 5.40 -11.24
N PRO A 50 -21.59 6.65 -11.02
CA PRO A 50 -21.57 7.33 -9.73
C PRO A 50 -22.29 6.53 -8.64
N LEU A 51 -21.65 6.42 -7.47
CA LEU A 51 -22.18 5.67 -6.33
C LEU A 51 -22.78 6.64 -5.31
N SER A 52 -24.09 6.53 -5.03
CA SER A 52 -24.85 7.51 -4.24
C SER A 52 -24.50 7.58 -2.75
N SER A 53 -23.86 6.54 -2.21
CA SER A 53 -23.45 6.46 -0.81
C SER A 53 -21.95 6.65 -0.59
N LEU A 54 -21.20 6.99 -1.65
CA LEU A 54 -19.75 7.02 -1.63
C LEU A 54 -19.23 8.09 -0.68
N GLU A 55 -18.32 7.72 0.21
CA GLU A 55 -17.70 8.62 1.18
C GLU A 55 -16.23 8.89 0.83
N LYS A 56 -15.56 7.86 0.29
CA LYS A 56 -14.14 7.90 0.00
C LYS A 56 -13.80 7.19 -1.31
N ILE A 57 -12.84 7.75 -2.04
CA ILE A 57 -12.20 7.12 -3.19
C ILE A 57 -10.71 7.00 -2.90
N SER A 58 -10.15 5.83 -3.12
CA SER A 58 -8.72 5.55 -3.03
C SER A 58 -8.20 5.08 -4.38
N ILE A 59 -7.25 5.81 -4.96
CA ILE A 59 -6.62 5.48 -6.23
C ILE A 59 -5.21 4.96 -5.95
N ASN A 60 -4.90 3.80 -6.53
CA ASN A 60 -3.55 3.27 -6.55
C ASN A 60 -3.24 2.77 -7.95
N VAL A 61 -2.55 3.58 -8.76
CA VAL A 61 -2.22 3.19 -10.15
C VAL A 61 -0.86 2.51 -10.29
N GLY A 62 -0.08 2.46 -9.21
CA GLY A 62 1.29 1.95 -9.21
C GLY A 62 2.31 3.04 -9.53
N TYR A 63 3.49 2.87 -8.95
CA TYR A 63 4.53 3.90 -8.92
C TYR A 63 5.02 4.33 -10.31
N GLY A 64 5.37 5.62 -10.43
CA GLY A 64 5.82 6.23 -11.69
C GLY A 64 4.69 6.55 -12.67
N ASN A 65 3.45 6.14 -12.39
CA ASN A 65 2.30 6.55 -13.19
C ASN A 65 1.81 7.92 -12.74
N LEU A 66 1.82 8.86 -13.67
CA LEU A 66 1.28 10.21 -13.49
C LEU A 66 -0.25 10.20 -13.66
N ILE A 67 -0.96 10.69 -12.66
CA ILE A 67 -2.39 11.02 -12.81
C ILE A 67 -2.48 12.45 -13.31
N SER A 68 -3.13 12.65 -14.45
CA SER A 68 -3.33 13.98 -15.01
C SER A 68 -4.25 14.83 -14.14
N GLU A 69 -4.11 16.15 -14.27
CA GLU A 69 -5.01 17.13 -13.66
C GLU A 69 -6.49 16.84 -14.00
N ASP A 70 -6.79 16.58 -15.29
CA ASP A 70 -8.15 16.25 -15.74
C ASP A 70 -8.73 15.01 -15.03
N ASN A 71 -7.91 14.01 -14.74
CA ASN A 71 -8.35 12.81 -14.02
C ASN A 71 -8.60 13.10 -12.54
N ILE A 72 -7.80 13.96 -11.90
CA ILE A 72 -8.04 14.40 -10.52
C ILE A 72 -9.39 15.15 -10.44
N ILE A 73 -9.61 16.08 -11.36
CA ILE A 73 -10.87 16.84 -11.44
C ILE A 73 -12.05 15.93 -11.78
N GLY A 74 -11.86 14.99 -12.70
CA GLY A 74 -12.85 13.98 -13.03
C GLY A 74 -13.25 13.14 -11.82
N LEU A 75 -12.28 12.70 -11.02
CA LEU A 75 -12.53 11.93 -9.80
C LEU A 75 -13.25 12.74 -8.72
N LEU A 76 -12.92 14.03 -8.57
CA LEU A 76 -13.67 14.93 -7.72
C LEU A 76 -15.12 15.07 -8.20
N ASN A 77 -15.33 15.32 -9.49
CA ASN A 77 -16.66 15.43 -10.09
C ASN A 77 -17.47 14.13 -9.97
N TYR A 78 -16.82 12.98 -10.08
CA TYR A 78 -17.43 11.68 -9.84
C TYR A 78 -17.88 11.55 -8.37
N GLY A 79 -16.98 11.83 -7.42
CA GLY A 79 -17.24 11.67 -6.00
C GLY A 79 -18.34 12.60 -5.46
N ILE A 80 -18.33 13.88 -5.85
CA ILE A 80 -19.30 14.88 -5.34
C ILE A 80 -20.76 14.58 -5.69
N GLN A 81 -21.03 13.68 -6.64
CA GLN A 81 -22.38 13.19 -6.93
C GLN A 81 -22.99 12.46 -5.73
N SER A 82 -22.16 11.93 -4.83
CA SER A 82 -22.58 11.52 -3.50
C SER A 82 -22.51 12.69 -2.53
N GLU A 83 -23.61 12.95 -1.82
CA GLU A 83 -23.66 13.93 -0.72
C GLU A 83 -22.77 13.55 0.47
N LYS A 84 -22.40 12.27 0.59
CA LYS A 84 -21.55 11.75 1.68
C LYS A 84 -20.06 11.81 1.39
N PHE A 85 -19.69 12.09 0.14
CA PHE A 85 -18.30 12.13 -0.30
C PHE A 85 -17.50 13.17 0.49
N ARG A 86 -16.33 12.78 0.97
CA ARG A 86 -15.49 13.61 1.82
C ARG A 86 -14.00 13.47 1.54
N GLU A 87 -13.57 12.36 0.93
CA GLU A 87 -12.16 12.04 0.84
C GLU A 87 -11.76 11.43 -0.51
N LEU A 88 -10.69 11.96 -1.10
CA LEU A 88 -10.01 11.42 -2.28
C LEU A 88 -8.54 11.17 -1.94
N TRP A 89 -8.08 9.93 -2.11
CA TRP A 89 -6.75 9.50 -1.72
C TRP A 89 -5.96 8.99 -2.91
N PHE A 90 -4.70 9.38 -2.98
CA PHE A 90 -3.76 9.01 -4.04
C PHE A 90 -2.57 8.25 -3.46
N PHE A 91 -2.54 6.94 -3.70
CA PHE A 91 -1.48 6.04 -3.25
C PHE A 91 -0.61 5.63 -4.43
N ASN A 92 0.70 5.53 -4.20
CA ASN A 92 1.67 4.98 -5.16
C ASN A 92 1.50 5.55 -6.57
N CYS A 93 1.43 6.87 -6.72
CA CYS A 93 1.30 7.56 -7.99
C CYS A 93 1.93 8.96 -7.92
N GLU A 94 2.26 9.50 -9.09
CA GLU A 94 2.70 10.88 -9.24
C GLU A 94 1.50 11.78 -9.54
N LEU A 95 1.49 12.97 -8.94
CA LEU A 95 0.45 13.98 -9.14
C LEU A 95 1.09 15.26 -9.72
N PRO A 96 0.32 16.09 -10.44
CA PRO A 96 0.80 17.40 -10.88
C PRO A 96 1.14 18.26 -9.66
N GLU A 97 2.24 19.01 -9.73
CA GLU A 97 2.68 19.93 -8.65
C GLU A 97 1.65 21.02 -8.34
N PHE A 98 0.78 21.33 -9.30
CA PHE A 98 -0.25 22.35 -9.19
C PHE A 98 -1.51 21.94 -9.95
N ILE A 99 -2.67 22.24 -9.37
CA ILE A 99 -3.99 22.05 -9.98
C ILE A 99 -4.62 23.42 -10.15
N ARG A 100 -5.01 23.80 -11.35
CA ARG A 100 -5.62 25.10 -11.64
C ARG A 100 -6.89 25.30 -10.79
N PRO A 101 -6.95 26.32 -9.93
CA PRO A 101 -8.10 26.51 -9.04
C PRO A 101 -9.44 26.71 -9.76
N GLY A 102 -9.39 27.27 -10.97
CA GLY A 102 -10.58 27.55 -11.77
C GLY A 102 -11.27 26.31 -12.32
N ILE A 103 -10.61 25.15 -12.34
CA ILE A 103 -11.22 23.88 -12.78
C ILE A 103 -11.59 22.97 -11.60
N ILE A 104 -11.20 23.32 -10.37
CA ILE A 104 -11.60 22.59 -9.16
C ILE A 104 -13.09 22.84 -8.91
N PRO A 105 -13.93 21.80 -8.74
CA PRO A 105 -15.37 21.98 -8.57
C PRO A 105 -15.71 22.81 -7.33
N GLU A 106 -16.58 23.82 -7.49
CA GLU A 106 -17.03 24.67 -6.37
C GLU A 106 -17.71 23.87 -5.25
N THR A 107 -18.43 22.80 -5.62
CA THR A 107 -19.01 21.86 -4.65
C THR A 107 -17.94 21.15 -3.81
N ALA A 108 -16.78 20.83 -4.39
CA ALA A 108 -15.67 20.22 -3.65
C ALA A 108 -15.05 21.24 -2.67
N LYS A 109 -14.90 22.50 -3.12
CA LYS A 109 -14.43 23.61 -2.28
C LYS A 109 -15.36 23.88 -1.10
N SER A 110 -16.66 24.04 -1.36
CA SER A 110 -17.66 24.39 -0.34
C SER A 110 -17.84 23.29 0.70
N ARG A 111 -17.77 22.03 0.28
CA ARG A 111 -17.82 20.85 1.16
C ARG A 111 -16.48 20.52 1.81
N GLN A 112 -15.41 21.25 1.48
CA GLN A 112 -14.06 21.04 2.00
C GLN A 112 -13.60 19.59 1.85
N ILE A 113 -13.78 19.02 0.65
CA ILE A 113 -13.35 17.65 0.35
C ILE A 113 -11.84 17.53 0.57
N LYS A 114 -11.42 16.53 1.34
CA LYS A 114 -10.01 16.28 1.58
C LYS A 114 -9.42 15.50 0.40
N VAL A 115 -8.39 16.05 -0.21
CA VAL A 115 -7.63 15.37 -1.28
C VAL A 115 -6.22 15.14 -0.78
N LEU A 116 -5.88 13.88 -0.53
CA LEU A 116 -4.70 13.48 0.24
C LEU A 116 -3.70 12.71 -0.63
N TRP A 117 -2.42 13.03 -0.44
CA TRP A 117 -1.29 12.36 -1.07
C TRP A 117 -0.32 11.82 0.00
N PRO A 118 -0.59 10.62 0.55
CA PRO A 118 0.15 10.09 1.69
C PRO A 118 1.65 9.95 1.50
N SER A 119 2.13 9.56 0.31
CA SER A 119 3.58 9.41 0.05
C SER A 119 4.34 10.74 0.10
N HIS A 120 3.63 11.86 -0.02
CA HIS A 120 4.20 13.21 0.09
C HIS A 120 3.73 13.93 1.36
N VAL A 121 3.00 13.24 2.25
CA VAL A 121 2.34 13.80 3.44
C VAL A 121 1.70 15.16 3.17
N SER A 122 0.99 15.25 2.04
CA SER A 122 0.46 16.49 1.51
C SER A 122 -1.05 16.41 1.30
N GLN A 123 -1.69 17.57 1.39
CA GLN A 123 -3.10 17.76 1.08
C GLN A 123 -3.23 18.86 0.01
N LEU A 124 -4.07 18.65 -0.99
CA LEU A 124 -4.38 19.70 -1.96
C LEU A 124 -5.23 20.78 -1.29
N ASP A 125 -4.77 22.02 -1.34
CA ASP A 125 -5.64 23.15 -1.05
C ASP A 125 -6.53 23.44 -2.25
N LEU A 126 -7.82 23.16 -2.11
CA LEU A 126 -8.80 23.34 -3.17
C LEU A 126 -9.01 24.80 -3.59
N GLN A 127 -8.57 25.76 -2.79
CA GLN A 127 -8.68 27.20 -3.10
C GLN A 127 -7.51 27.69 -3.95
N SER A 128 -6.28 27.32 -3.58
CA SER A 128 -5.07 27.76 -4.27
C SER A 128 -4.60 26.80 -5.34
N GLY A 129 -4.99 25.53 -5.28
CA GLY A 129 -4.52 24.50 -6.21
C GLY A 129 -3.16 23.91 -5.85
N GLU A 130 -2.58 24.33 -4.72
CA GLU A 130 -1.25 23.92 -4.29
C GLU A 130 -1.33 22.73 -3.33
N TRP A 131 -0.32 21.85 -3.39
CA TRP A 131 -0.12 20.82 -2.38
C TRP A 131 0.55 21.41 -1.15
N ARG A 132 -0.12 21.30 0.00
CA ARG A 132 0.38 21.76 1.29
C ARG A 132 0.83 20.58 2.13
N LYS A 133 2.02 20.69 2.70
CA LYS A 133 2.53 19.74 3.69
C LYS A 133 1.60 19.71 4.90
N ALA A 134 1.38 18.52 5.45
CA ALA A 134 0.56 18.33 6.63
C ALA A 134 1.27 18.84 7.89
N ASP A 135 0.95 20.08 8.27
CA ASP A 135 1.51 20.71 9.47
C ASP A 135 0.51 20.78 10.64
N ASP A 136 -0.79 20.65 10.39
CA ASP A 136 -1.81 20.61 11.44
C ASP A 136 -2.17 19.17 11.85
N ILE A 137 -2.65 19.03 13.09
CA ILE A 137 -2.98 17.74 13.69
C ILE A 137 -4.12 17.01 12.99
N GLN A 138 -5.09 17.73 12.40
CA GLN A 138 -6.23 17.09 11.74
C GLN A 138 -5.84 16.48 10.39
N THR A 139 -4.99 17.16 9.62
CA THR A 139 -4.45 16.62 8.37
C THR A 139 -3.53 15.45 8.64
N ILE A 140 -2.64 15.55 9.64
CA ILE A 140 -1.77 14.43 10.06
C ILE A 140 -2.62 13.22 10.47
N LYS A 141 -3.64 13.42 11.31
CA LYS A 141 -4.57 12.36 11.71
C LYS A 141 -5.28 11.73 10.53
N SER A 142 -5.65 12.53 9.53
CA SER A 142 -6.28 12.03 8.30
C SER A 142 -5.30 11.16 7.52
N LEU A 143 -4.08 11.64 7.25
CA LEU A 143 -3.04 10.88 6.54
C LEU A 143 -2.68 9.57 7.25
N CYS A 144 -2.49 9.61 8.57
CA CYS A 144 -2.16 8.45 9.40
C CYS A 144 -3.30 7.43 9.55
N SER A 145 -4.52 7.76 9.13
CA SER A 145 -5.63 6.78 9.07
C SER A 145 -5.51 5.80 7.90
N GLY A 146 -4.62 6.08 6.95
CA GLY A 146 -4.22 5.16 5.89
C GLY A 146 -2.75 4.78 6.00
N THR A 147 -2.26 4.01 5.02
CA THR A 147 -0.84 3.64 4.95
C THR A 147 -0.04 4.81 4.38
N VAL A 148 0.98 5.25 5.11
CA VAL A 148 1.95 6.26 4.67
C VAL A 148 3.19 5.54 4.15
N ALA A 149 3.72 5.96 2.99
CA ALA A 149 4.84 5.28 2.34
C ALA A 149 6.10 6.15 2.38
N ILE A 150 7.23 5.54 2.77
CA ILE A 150 8.57 6.08 2.58
C ILE A 150 9.17 5.35 1.37
N ASP A 151 9.32 6.06 0.26
CA ASP A 151 9.71 5.48 -1.03
C ASP A 151 11.08 5.96 -1.48
N ASN A 152 11.96 5.05 -1.87
CA ASN A 152 13.32 5.37 -2.30
C ASN A 152 13.41 6.14 -3.63
N ARG A 153 12.34 6.17 -4.42
CA ARG A 153 12.26 6.98 -5.66
C ARG A 153 11.89 8.42 -5.38
N THR A 154 11.32 8.71 -4.21
CA THR A 154 11.05 10.09 -3.80
C THR A 154 12.32 10.75 -3.30
N SER A 155 12.38 12.08 -3.39
CA SER A 155 13.55 12.83 -2.92
C SER A 155 13.78 12.65 -1.42
N VAL A 156 15.02 12.81 -0.98
CA VAL A 156 15.40 12.74 0.44
C VAL A 156 14.59 13.74 1.29
N SER A 157 14.22 14.90 0.74
CA SER A 157 13.38 15.89 1.43
C SER A 157 11.94 15.42 1.64
N VAL A 158 11.36 14.70 0.68
CA VAL A 158 10.04 14.07 0.81
C VAL A 158 10.09 12.97 1.86
N GLN A 159 11.06 12.05 1.78
CA GLN A 159 11.23 10.99 2.78
C GLN A 159 11.39 11.55 4.19
N ARG A 160 12.20 12.60 4.37
CA ARG A 160 12.35 13.31 5.65
C ARG A 160 11.03 13.88 6.16
N SER A 161 10.25 14.51 5.27
CA SER A 161 8.94 15.06 5.63
C SER A 161 7.97 13.98 6.10
N VAL A 162 7.99 12.80 5.47
CA VAL A 162 7.20 11.65 5.90
C VAL A 162 7.60 11.21 7.31
N ILE A 163 8.91 11.07 7.58
CA ILE A 163 9.43 10.68 8.90
C ILE A 163 9.02 11.71 9.96
N GLU A 164 9.17 13.01 9.69
CA GLU A 164 8.76 14.09 10.59
C GLU A 164 7.27 13.99 10.96
N VAL A 165 6.40 13.68 9.99
CA VAL A 165 4.96 13.50 10.22
C VAL A 165 4.68 12.26 11.06
N LEU A 166 5.37 11.14 10.82
CA LEU A 166 5.23 9.92 11.64
C LEU A 166 5.66 10.16 13.09
N VAL A 167 6.80 10.83 13.30
CA VAL A 167 7.28 11.21 14.64
C VAL A 167 6.29 12.15 15.31
N LYS A 168 5.81 13.17 14.60
CA LYS A 168 4.83 14.12 15.13
C LYS A 168 3.52 13.44 15.48
N ALA A 169 3.04 12.51 14.67
CA ALA A 169 1.87 11.69 14.96
C ALA A 169 2.06 10.88 16.25
N SER A 170 3.20 10.20 16.38
CA SER A 170 3.54 9.44 17.58
C SER A 170 3.59 10.32 18.84
N ASN A 171 4.19 11.51 18.75
CA ASN A 171 4.32 12.45 19.87
C ASN A 171 2.99 13.12 20.29
N HIS A 172 1.96 13.04 19.45
CA HIS A 172 0.62 13.57 19.73
C HIS A 172 -0.42 12.46 19.94
N ASP A 173 0.04 11.24 20.23
CA ASP A 173 -0.81 10.08 20.47
C ASP A 173 -1.77 9.75 19.31
N ILE A 174 -1.38 10.10 18.07
CA ILE A 174 -2.17 9.84 16.87
C ILE A 174 -1.88 8.41 16.41
N PRO A 175 -2.90 7.53 16.32
CA PRO A 175 -2.73 6.19 15.77
C PRO A 175 -2.26 6.23 14.32
N ILE A 176 -1.28 5.41 13.98
CA ILE A 176 -0.75 5.27 12.62
C ILE A 176 -1.21 3.92 12.09
N TYR A 177 -2.11 3.93 11.11
CA TYR A 177 -2.67 2.72 10.54
C TYR A 177 -1.60 1.84 9.88
N GLY A 178 -0.72 2.44 9.08
CA GLY A 178 0.32 1.68 8.41
C GLY A 178 1.50 2.53 7.95
N VAL A 179 2.68 1.92 7.98
CA VAL A 179 3.90 2.46 7.37
C VAL A 179 4.40 1.47 6.33
N SER A 180 4.66 1.93 5.11
CA SER A 180 5.27 1.14 4.05
C SER A 180 6.68 1.65 3.77
N LEU A 181 7.67 0.76 3.80
CA LEU A 181 9.02 1.03 3.31
C LEU A 181 9.13 0.46 1.90
N SER A 182 8.89 1.31 0.91
CA SER A 182 8.90 0.88 -0.50
C SER A 182 10.26 1.11 -1.14
N TYR A 183 10.99 0.02 -1.35
CA TYR A 183 12.37 -0.03 -1.86
C TYR A 183 13.36 0.81 -1.04
N SER A 184 12.99 1.19 0.18
CA SER A 184 13.70 2.18 1.00
C SER A 184 14.45 1.56 2.18
N PHE A 185 14.08 0.35 2.61
CA PHE A 185 14.77 -0.36 3.69
C PHE A 185 16.21 -0.71 3.27
N ASN A 186 17.20 -0.20 4.00
CA ASN A 186 18.60 -0.56 3.78
C ASN A 186 19.08 -1.57 4.82
N LYS A 187 19.05 -1.20 6.10
CA LYS A 187 19.50 -2.06 7.21
C LYS A 187 18.87 -1.61 8.53
N VAL A 188 19.07 -2.41 9.57
CA VAL A 188 18.77 -2.03 10.96
C VAL A 188 20.10 -1.72 11.65
N ASP A 189 20.19 -0.54 12.25
CA ASP A 189 21.34 -0.09 13.05
C ASP A 189 20.86 0.17 14.48
N GLU A 190 21.38 -0.59 15.44
CA GLU A 190 20.90 -0.58 16.84
C GLU A 190 19.39 -0.89 16.91
N ASP A 191 18.58 0.10 17.29
CA ASP A 191 17.11 -0.02 17.39
C ASP A 191 16.37 0.72 16.25
N ASP A 192 17.10 1.34 15.32
CA ASP A 192 16.55 2.18 14.25
C ASP A 192 16.64 1.50 12.88
N ILE A 193 15.69 1.84 11.99
CA ILE A 193 15.75 1.41 10.59
C ILE A 193 16.46 2.50 9.77
N THR A 194 17.61 2.15 9.20
CA THR A 194 18.32 3.02 8.24
C THR A 194 17.75 2.81 6.83
N LEU A 195 17.45 3.91 6.16
CA LEU A 195 16.97 3.93 4.78
C LEU A 195 18.13 4.05 3.77
N TYR A 196 17.89 3.70 2.50
CA TYR A 196 18.89 3.89 1.43
C TYR A 196 19.27 5.36 1.21
N SER A 197 18.38 6.28 1.56
CA SER A 197 18.66 7.72 1.56
C SER A 197 19.64 8.16 2.66
N GLY A 198 20.02 7.26 3.57
CA GLY A 198 20.84 7.54 4.76
C GLY A 198 20.07 8.17 5.92
N LEU A 199 18.75 8.36 5.78
CA LEU A 199 17.89 8.80 6.88
C LEU A 199 17.62 7.62 7.83
N SER A 200 17.50 7.92 9.12
CA SER A 200 16.97 6.97 10.11
C SER A 200 15.45 7.14 10.23
N LEU A 201 14.72 6.03 10.22
CA LEU A 201 13.36 5.95 10.72
C LEU A 201 13.45 5.57 12.22
N PRO A 202 13.26 6.53 13.13
CA PRO A 202 13.33 6.27 14.56
C PRO A 202 12.12 5.45 15.01
N ILE A 203 12.22 4.82 16.17
CA ILE A 203 11.12 4.07 16.80
C ILE A 203 9.82 4.89 16.81
N ILE A 204 8.77 4.36 16.16
CA ILE A 204 7.42 4.91 16.17
C ILE A 204 6.49 3.99 16.98
N THR A 205 5.89 4.51 18.04
CA THR A 205 5.25 3.69 19.10
C THR A 205 3.76 3.38 18.87
N LEU A 206 3.15 3.93 17.82
CA LEU A 206 1.71 3.83 17.55
C LEU A 206 1.34 3.29 16.16
N ILE A 207 2.26 2.55 15.53
CA ILE A 207 2.04 1.87 14.24
C ILE A 207 1.20 0.60 14.43
N GLU A 208 0.15 0.42 13.63
CA GLU A 208 -0.61 -0.85 13.59
C GLU A 208 -0.03 -1.84 12.59
N ARG A 209 0.49 -1.37 11.45
CA ARG A 209 1.01 -2.22 10.37
C ARG A 209 2.31 -1.70 9.80
N MET A 210 3.25 -2.60 9.48
CA MET A 210 4.45 -2.25 8.73
C MET A 210 4.60 -3.18 7.53
N LEU A 211 4.82 -2.59 6.36
CA LEU A 211 5.07 -3.30 5.11
C LEU A 211 6.49 -2.98 4.64
N ILE A 212 7.27 -4.00 4.32
CA ILE A 212 8.62 -3.89 3.81
C ILE A 212 8.59 -4.42 2.37
N ASP A 213 8.48 -3.52 1.39
CA ASP A 213 8.63 -3.88 -0.01
C ASP A 213 10.11 -3.72 -0.38
N THR A 214 10.85 -4.83 -0.51
CA THR A 214 12.28 -4.77 -0.84
C THR A 214 12.51 -4.62 -2.33
N GLU A 215 13.77 -4.46 -2.73
CA GLU A 215 14.19 -4.72 -4.10
C GLU A 215 13.75 -6.12 -4.54
N ASN A 216 13.26 -6.22 -5.78
CA ASN A 216 12.85 -7.49 -6.36
C ASN A 216 14.03 -8.47 -6.39
N GLY A 217 13.90 -9.57 -5.65
CA GLY A 217 14.95 -10.60 -5.58
C GLY A 217 15.91 -10.46 -4.40
N ARG A 218 15.66 -9.56 -3.44
CA ARG A 218 16.51 -9.42 -2.26
C ARG A 218 16.47 -10.68 -1.40
N GLU A 219 17.62 -11.11 -0.90
CA GLU A 219 17.71 -12.17 0.12
C GLU A 219 18.02 -11.51 1.47
N MET A 220 17.06 -11.53 2.39
CA MET A 220 17.22 -10.95 3.71
C MET A 220 17.90 -11.94 4.65
N ASN A 221 18.86 -11.44 5.42
CA ASN A 221 19.55 -12.23 6.42
C ASN A 221 18.82 -12.22 7.77
N LYS A 222 19.21 -13.12 8.67
CA LYS A 222 18.59 -13.25 10.01
C LYS A 222 18.72 -11.98 10.85
N HIS A 223 19.83 -11.24 10.73
CA HIS A 223 20.04 -10.02 11.49
C HIS A 223 19.04 -8.93 11.08
N GLU A 224 18.82 -8.74 9.78
CA GLU A 224 17.84 -7.78 9.26
C GLU A 224 16.42 -8.10 9.74
N VAL A 225 15.99 -9.36 9.60
CA VAL A 225 14.64 -9.77 10.01
C VAL A 225 14.44 -9.63 11.52
N ASN A 226 15.43 -10.04 12.32
CA ASN A 226 15.37 -9.90 13.78
C ASN A 226 15.33 -8.43 14.21
N GLY A 227 16.13 -7.57 13.57
CA GLY A 227 16.14 -6.13 13.85
C GLY A 227 14.78 -5.49 13.56
N ILE A 228 14.14 -5.83 12.44
CA ILE A 228 12.79 -5.33 12.11
C ILE A 228 11.76 -5.84 13.12
N LEU A 229 11.84 -7.11 13.52
CA LEU A 229 10.96 -7.67 14.55
C LEU A 229 11.13 -6.95 15.90
N ASN A 230 12.36 -6.61 16.29
CA ASN A 230 12.63 -5.81 17.49
C ASN A 230 12.02 -4.41 17.36
N TYR A 231 12.29 -3.73 16.25
CA TYR A 231 11.76 -2.39 15.96
C TYR A 231 10.24 -2.31 16.13
N VAL A 232 9.48 -3.23 15.51
CA VAL A 232 8.01 -3.16 15.54
C VAL A 232 7.41 -3.49 16.91
N GLN A 233 8.13 -4.19 17.79
CA GLN A 233 7.66 -4.52 19.14
C GLN A 233 7.53 -3.29 20.04
N HIS A 234 8.24 -2.20 19.74
CA HIS A 234 8.08 -0.93 20.45
C HIS A 234 6.71 -0.29 20.22
N SER A 235 6.00 -0.68 19.16
CA SER A 235 4.64 -0.19 18.95
C SER A 235 3.61 -0.91 19.81
N GLN A 236 2.88 -0.13 20.60
CA GLN A 236 1.85 -0.66 21.48
C GLN A 236 0.64 -1.21 20.71
N ARG A 237 0.42 -0.69 19.50
CA ARG A 237 -0.74 -1.00 18.65
C ARG A 237 -0.45 -1.98 17.52
N PHE A 238 0.77 -2.52 17.45
CA PHE A 238 1.21 -3.33 16.33
C PHE A 238 0.38 -4.61 16.17
N LYS A 239 0.01 -4.89 14.92
CA LYS A 239 -0.85 -6.02 14.53
C LYS A 239 -0.28 -6.81 13.36
N GLU A 240 0.44 -6.18 12.44
CA GLU A 240 0.81 -6.82 11.17
C GLU A 240 2.17 -6.36 10.63
N LEU A 241 3.04 -7.32 10.31
CA LEU A 241 4.28 -7.11 9.58
C LEU A 241 4.22 -7.90 8.26
N GLY A 242 4.50 -7.26 7.14
CA GLY A 242 4.57 -7.91 5.83
C GLY A 242 5.93 -7.69 5.16
N PHE A 243 6.51 -8.77 4.64
CA PHE A 243 7.72 -8.75 3.82
C PHE A 243 7.37 -9.12 2.38
N TYR A 244 7.74 -8.29 1.42
CA TYR A 244 7.38 -8.45 0.01
C TYR A 244 8.63 -8.43 -0.87
N PHE A 245 8.59 -9.20 -1.96
CA PHE A 245 9.61 -9.24 -3.01
C PHE A 245 11.01 -9.70 -2.55
N CYS A 246 11.09 -10.34 -1.39
CA CYS A 246 12.31 -10.87 -0.79
C CYS A 246 12.20 -12.35 -0.40
N LEU A 247 13.35 -13.00 -0.32
CA LEU A 247 13.53 -14.27 0.36
C LEU A 247 13.86 -14.00 1.83
N LEU A 248 13.13 -14.64 2.74
CA LEU A 248 13.41 -14.59 4.18
C LEU A 248 14.14 -15.87 4.63
N PRO A 249 14.83 -15.86 5.78
CA PRO A 249 15.42 -17.07 6.35
C PRO A 249 14.38 -18.19 6.55
N SER A 250 14.81 -19.46 6.40
CA SER A 250 13.93 -20.64 6.53
C SER A 250 13.20 -20.74 7.86
N SER A 251 13.75 -20.13 8.91
CA SER A 251 13.11 -20.01 10.21
C SER A 251 13.62 -18.79 10.97
N ILE A 252 12.79 -18.32 11.89
CA ILE A 252 13.08 -17.23 12.82
C ILE A 252 13.40 -17.82 14.20
N PRO A 253 14.52 -17.42 14.84
CA PRO A 253 14.90 -17.97 16.14
C PRO A 253 13.90 -17.56 17.23
N SER A 254 13.64 -18.46 18.18
CA SER A 254 12.72 -18.22 19.29
C SER A 254 13.08 -16.98 20.13
N SER A 255 14.37 -16.63 20.22
CA SER A 255 14.82 -15.40 20.90
C SER A 255 14.21 -14.14 20.28
N ALA A 256 14.15 -14.04 18.95
CA ALA A 256 13.55 -12.90 18.24
C ALA A 256 12.01 -12.88 18.38
N LEU A 257 11.39 -14.03 18.63
CA LEU A 257 9.93 -14.18 18.77
C LEU A 257 9.44 -13.93 20.19
N SER A 258 10.31 -14.07 21.19
CA SER A 258 9.94 -14.00 22.61
C SER A 258 9.25 -12.69 23.03
N GLY A 259 9.61 -11.57 22.40
CA GLY A 259 8.97 -10.26 22.61
C GLY A 259 7.72 -10.01 21.77
N LEU A 260 7.39 -10.89 20.82
CA LEU A 260 6.33 -10.65 19.84
C LEU A 260 4.97 -11.06 20.42
N LYS A 261 4.05 -10.10 20.54
CA LYS A 261 2.70 -10.34 21.07
C LYS A 261 1.96 -11.42 20.25
N SER A 262 1.13 -12.21 20.93
CA SER A 262 0.39 -13.34 20.33
C SER A 262 -0.62 -12.95 19.26
N ASN A 263 -1.06 -11.70 19.20
CA ASN A 263 -1.99 -11.18 18.20
C ASN A 263 -1.32 -10.58 16.95
N ILE A 264 0.02 -10.51 16.90
CA ILE A 264 0.75 -9.97 15.74
C ILE A 264 0.83 -11.02 14.63
N ASN A 265 0.47 -10.64 13.41
CA ASN A 265 0.64 -11.44 12.21
C ASN A 265 1.92 -11.04 11.47
N VAL A 266 2.70 -12.02 11.02
CA VAL A 266 3.87 -11.79 10.17
C VAL A 266 3.68 -12.57 8.88
N PHE A 267 3.69 -11.87 7.76
CA PHE A 267 3.48 -12.42 6.43
C PHE A 267 4.74 -12.28 5.59
N TRP A 268 4.98 -13.29 4.77
CA TRP A 268 6.06 -13.33 3.79
C TRP A 268 5.49 -13.61 2.42
N ARG A 269 5.75 -12.71 1.47
CA ARG A 269 5.29 -12.77 0.09
C ARG A 269 6.48 -12.63 -0.86
N PRO A 270 7.20 -13.73 -1.14
CA PRO A 270 8.43 -13.67 -1.91
C PRO A 270 8.24 -13.04 -3.30
N TYR A 271 7.06 -13.21 -3.90
CA TYR A 271 6.77 -12.72 -5.24
C TYR A 271 5.89 -11.46 -5.30
N GLY A 272 5.46 -10.95 -4.14
CA GLY A 272 4.64 -9.74 -4.05
C GLY A 272 3.16 -9.99 -3.77
N TYR A 273 2.31 -9.10 -4.26
CA TYR A 273 0.88 -9.14 -3.97
C TYR A 273 0.19 -10.17 -4.87
N ASP A 274 -0.77 -10.90 -4.30
CA ASP A 274 -1.62 -11.89 -4.99
C ASP A 274 -0.86 -13.12 -5.53
N GLU A 275 0.36 -13.31 -5.06
CA GLU A 275 1.18 -14.50 -5.29
C GLU A 275 1.26 -15.38 -4.04
N ARG A 276 2.03 -16.47 -4.11
CA ARG A 276 2.30 -17.36 -2.99
C ARG A 276 2.68 -16.56 -1.75
N SER A 277 2.05 -16.90 -0.63
CA SER A 277 2.37 -16.28 0.65
C SER A 277 2.44 -17.27 1.80
N TYR A 278 3.25 -16.89 2.76
CA TYR A 278 3.51 -17.62 3.98
C TYR A 278 3.17 -16.77 5.20
N ARG A 279 2.80 -17.43 6.29
CA ARG A 279 2.59 -16.83 7.60
C ARG A 279 3.56 -17.46 8.60
N LEU A 280 4.14 -16.65 9.47
CA LEU A 280 5.01 -17.15 10.53
C LEU A 280 4.21 -17.88 11.60
N ASP A 281 4.56 -19.13 11.86
CA ASP A 281 4.22 -19.83 13.10
C ASP A 281 5.15 -19.33 14.20
N LYS A 282 4.59 -18.59 15.16
CA LYS A 282 5.37 -17.97 16.23
C LYS A 282 5.78 -18.95 17.33
N GLU A 283 5.13 -20.10 17.42
CA GLU A 283 5.49 -21.13 18.40
C GLU A 283 6.77 -21.85 17.99
N THR A 284 6.92 -22.09 16.68
CA THR A 284 8.04 -22.85 16.14
C THR A 284 9.07 -22.01 15.39
N GLY A 285 8.72 -20.78 15.02
CA GLY A 285 9.51 -19.90 14.15
C GLY A 285 9.56 -20.34 12.69
N GLN A 286 8.70 -21.28 12.28
CA GLN A 286 8.63 -21.83 10.93
C GLN A 286 7.60 -21.07 10.08
N TRP A 287 7.71 -21.18 8.76
CA TRP A 287 6.73 -20.62 7.83
C TRP A 287 5.61 -21.61 7.53
N LEU A 288 4.38 -21.15 7.55
CA LEU A 288 3.19 -21.90 7.15
C LEU A 288 2.68 -21.37 5.81
N LEU A 289 2.29 -22.24 4.89
CA LEU A 289 1.62 -21.81 3.66
C LEU A 289 0.30 -21.10 4.00
N TYR A 290 0.08 -19.88 3.48
CA TYR A 290 -1.09 -19.06 3.81
C TYR A 290 -2.02 -18.85 2.61
N GLU A 291 -1.47 -18.58 1.43
CA GLU A 291 -2.24 -18.37 0.21
C GLU A 291 -1.49 -19.00 -0.97
N GLU A 292 -2.23 -19.73 -1.81
CA GLU A 292 -1.70 -20.50 -2.93
C GLU A 292 -2.25 -19.94 -4.24
N THR A 293 -1.39 -19.44 -5.13
CA THR A 293 -1.79 -19.10 -6.49
C THR A 293 -1.03 -19.87 -7.57
N ALA A 294 0.02 -20.63 -7.23
CA ALA A 294 0.68 -21.51 -8.19
C ALA A 294 1.42 -22.70 -7.53
N SER A 295 1.19 -23.86 -8.12
CA SER A 295 1.56 -25.24 -7.80
C SER A 295 3.07 -25.59 -7.86
N LEU A 296 3.96 -24.94 -7.09
CA LEU A 296 5.34 -25.47 -6.96
C LEU A 296 5.45 -26.60 -5.94
N ILE A 297 4.58 -26.64 -4.91
CA ILE A 297 4.60 -27.73 -3.92
C ILE A 297 3.30 -28.52 -4.04
N PRO A 298 3.20 -29.47 -5.00
CA PRO A 298 1.93 -30.11 -5.40
C PRO A 298 1.22 -30.94 -4.32
N ASN A 299 1.68 -30.90 -3.06
CA ASN A 299 1.14 -31.69 -1.94
C ASN A 299 1.00 -30.89 -0.64
N LYS A 300 1.02 -29.55 -0.66
CA LYS A 300 0.77 -28.75 0.55
C LYS A 300 -0.60 -28.11 0.52
N ALA A 301 -1.26 -28.15 1.67
CA ALA A 301 -2.45 -27.38 1.96
C ALA A 301 -2.10 -26.08 2.72
N ILE A 302 -3.01 -25.12 2.68
CA ILE A 302 -2.95 -23.94 3.55
C ILE A 302 -2.84 -24.39 5.01
N GLY A 303 -1.86 -23.84 5.72
CA GLY A 303 -1.52 -24.20 7.10
C GLY A 303 -0.33 -25.16 7.23
N ASP A 304 0.10 -25.81 6.14
CA ASP A 304 1.23 -26.73 6.19
C ASP A 304 2.56 -26.00 6.39
N LYS A 305 3.42 -26.59 7.24
CA LYS A 305 4.78 -26.10 7.50
C LYS A 305 5.65 -26.23 6.26
N LEU A 306 6.40 -25.19 5.95
CA LEU A 306 7.48 -25.22 4.96
C LEU A 306 8.67 -25.99 5.56
N THR A 307 9.00 -27.15 4.99
CA THR A 307 10.16 -27.94 5.43
C THR A 307 11.44 -27.38 4.82
N ASP A 308 12.61 -27.83 5.29
CA ASP A 308 13.90 -27.42 4.71
C ASP A 308 14.03 -27.78 3.22
N ALA A 309 13.42 -28.89 2.79
CA ALA A 309 13.38 -29.29 1.38
C ALA A 309 12.51 -28.34 0.56
N ASP A 310 11.32 -28.02 1.07
CA ASP A 310 10.41 -27.06 0.42
C ASP A 310 11.04 -25.66 0.34
N TYR A 311 11.72 -25.23 1.41
CA TYR A 311 12.45 -23.96 1.43
C TYR A 311 13.59 -23.95 0.40
N THR A 312 14.31 -25.07 0.24
CA THR A 312 15.36 -25.19 -0.79
C THR A 312 14.79 -25.03 -2.19
N GLU A 313 13.62 -25.63 -2.46
CA GLU A 313 12.91 -25.45 -3.73
C GLU A 313 12.44 -24.00 -3.93
N GLU A 314 11.87 -23.38 -2.89
CA GLU A 314 11.48 -21.97 -2.90
C GLU A 314 12.66 -21.05 -3.22
N VAL A 315 13.83 -21.28 -2.61
CA VAL A 315 15.06 -20.53 -2.91
C VAL A 315 15.43 -20.65 -4.39
N GLY A 316 15.37 -21.87 -4.93
CA GLY A 316 15.64 -22.13 -6.35
C GLY A 316 14.67 -21.39 -7.27
N ALA A 317 13.37 -21.50 -7.00
CA ALA A 317 12.32 -20.83 -7.76
C ALA A 317 12.41 -19.30 -7.66
N PHE A 318 12.68 -18.76 -6.47
CA PHE A 318 12.86 -17.34 -6.22
C PHE A 318 14.04 -16.76 -7.00
N ARG A 319 15.22 -17.39 -6.91
CA ARG A 319 16.42 -16.98 -7.64
C ARG A 319 16.25 -17.09 -9.14
N GLU A 320 15.44 -18.04 -9.61
CA GLU A 320 15.08 -18.16 -11.02
C GLU A 320 14.17 -17.03 -11.48
N HIS A 321 13.08 -16.80 -10.75
CA HIS A 321 12.10 -15.76 -11.05
C HIS A 321 12.75 -14.37 -11.12
N TYR A 322 13.66 -14.08 -10.17
CA TYR A 322 14.35 -12.79 -10.09
C TYR A 322 15.76 -12.78 -10.71
N ARG A 323 16.14 -13.82 -11.47
CA ARG A 323 17.46 -14.01 -12.06
C ARG A 323 18.05 -12.77 -12.74
N ASN A 324 17.20 -12.00 -13.42
CA ASN A 324 17.60 -10.84 -14.21
C ASN A 324 17.41 -9.50 -13.48
N ARG A 325 17.05 -9.50 -12.19
CA ARG A 325 16.89 -8.26 -11.42
C ARG A 325 18.25 -7.74 -10.94
N PRO A 326 18.41 -6.42 -10.79
CA PRO A 326 19.70 -5.80 -10.43
C PRO A 326 20.35 -6.42 -9.20
N TRP A 327 19.57 -6.64 -8.13
CA TRP A 327 20.07 -7.22 -6.89
C TRP A 327 20.74 -8.59 -7.14
N GLN A 328 20.04 -9.50 -7.82
CA GLN A 328 20.52 -10.86 -8.08
C GLN A 328 21.74 -10.87 -9.02
N GLN A 329 21.83 -9.90 -9.94
CA GLN A 329 23.01 -9.76 -10.81
C GLN A 329 24.24 -9.26 -10.04
N GLU A 330 24.07 -8.32 -9.12
CA GLU A 330 25.15 -7.77 -8.30
C GLU A 330 25.71 -8.81 -7.31
N ASN A 331 24.82 -9.60 -6.69
CA ASN A 331 25.23 -10.68 -5.80
C ASN A 331 25.99 -11.82 -6.49
N ARG A 332 25.62 -12.13 -7.75
CA ARG A 332 26.38 -13.10 -8.56
C ARG A 332 27.77 -12.57 -8.93
N ARG A 333 27.89 -11.28 -9.23
CA ARG A 333 29.17 -10.64 -9.59
C ARG A 333 30.13 -10.56 -8.40
N SER A 334 29.60 -10.43 -7.18
CA SER A 334 30.39 -10.36 -5.94
C SER A 334 30.77 -11.74 -5.39
N GLY A 335 30.29 -12.85 -5.97
CA GLY A 335 30.63 -14.21 -5.53
C GLY A 335 30.00 -14.61 -4.18
N LEU A 336 28.90 -13.97 -3.79
CA LEU A 336 28.19 -14.20 -2.51
C LEU A 336 27.15 -15.33 -2.58
N THR A 337 27.24 -16.23 -3.57
CA THR A 337 26.34 -17.40 -3.73
C THR A 337 27.11 -18.71 -3.68
#